data_AF-A0A498LVD8-F1
#
_entry.id   AF-A0A498LVD8-F1
#
_cell.length_a   1.000
_cell.length_b   1.000
_cell.length_c   1.000
_cell.angle_alpha   90.00
_cell.angle_beta   90.00
_cell.angle_gamma   90.00
#
_symmetry.space_group_name_H-M   'P 1'
#
loop_
_entity.id
_entity.type
_entity.pdbx_description
1 polymer ?
#
loop_
_entity_poly.entity_id
_entity_poly.type
_entity_poly.pdbx_seq_one_letter_code
_entity_poly.pdbx_strand_id
1 'polypeptide(L)'
;MKSAFEETGKTKEVIETNYRFLDDKGAPPIKYVKSDIRFIEVMENVCSRIMQYNLHKERDGSNRFAKGMSETFSTLHNLVNKGVKVVMDIPYELWNETSAEVADLKKQCDVMVEQYEEVIEDWYKGSQEEDLTTYLCEKHVLKGQDTGLFDGFRFIRNATDDKVTPVT
;
A
#
# COMPACT_ATOMS: atom_id res chain seq x y z
N MET A 1 -3.57 2.45 -2.44
CA MET A 1 -3.78 2.16 -3.87
C MET A 1 -4.11 3.43 -4.64
N LYS A 2 -5.18 4.15 -4.26
CA LYS A 2 -5.51 5.46 -4.83
C LYS A 2 -4.31 6.40 -4.94
N SER A 3 -3.60 6.65 -3.85
CA SER A 3 -2.39 7.49 -3.84
C SER A 3 -1.30 7.02 -4.79
N ALA A 4 -1.08 5.71 -4.94
CA ALA A 4 -0.11 5.17 -5.88
C ALA A 4 -0.50 5.47 -7.34
N PHE A 5 -1.80 5.37 -7.69
CA PHE A 5 -2.29 5.79 -9.00
C PHE A 5 -2.20 7.31 -9.18
N GLU A 6 -2.52 8.13 -8.17
CA GLU A 6 -2.40 9.59 -8.26
C GLU A 6 -0.95 10.05 -8.43
N GLU A 7 -0.01 9.43 -7.72
CA GLU A 7 1.43 9.71 -7.82
C GLU A 7 1.95 9.37 -9.21
N THR A 8 1.71 8.15 -9.69
CA THR A 8 2.15 7.69 -11.01
C THR A 8 1.42 8.41 -12.15
N GLY A 9 0.20 8.90 -11.92
CA GLY A 9 -0.59 9.65 -12.90
C GLY A 9 -0.04 11.04 -13.25
N LYS A 10 0.92 11.56 -12.48
CA LYS A 10 1.55 12.87 -12.74
C LYS A 10 2.53 12.85 -13.90
N THR A 11 3.05 11.67 -14.27
CA THR A 11 3.98 11.57 -15.39
C THR A 11 3.28 11.79 -16.73
N LYS A 12 3.96 12.47 -17.64
CA LYS A 12 3.52 12.69 -19.03
C LYS A 12 4.23 11.78 -20.02
N GLU A 13 4.88 10.73 -19.51
CA GLU A 13 5.62 9.77 -20.30
C GLU A 13 4.73 9.09 -21.34
N VAL A 14 5.35 8.80 -22.47
CA VAL A 14 4.73 8.15 -23.62
C VAL A 14 5.61 6.97 -24.00
N ILE A 15 4.99 5.81 -24.10
CA ILE A 15 5.62 4.54 -24.42
C ILE A 15 5.58 4.38 -25.94
N GLU A 16 6.77 4.34 -26.55
CA GLU A 16 6.90 4.03 -27.98
C GLU A 16 6.73 2.53 -28.20
N THR A 17 5.80 2.17 -29.08
CA THR A 17 5.50 0.78 -29.47
C THR A 17 6.22 0.36 -30.75
N ASN A 18 7.13 1.19 -31.27
CA ASN A 18 7.80 0.96 -32.54
C ASN A 18 8.90 -0.10 -32.42
N TYR A 19 8.52 -1.35 -32.69
CA TYR A 19 9.48 -2.39 -33.03
C TYR A 19 9.92 -2.20 -34.49
N ARG A 20 11.07 -1.53 -34.67
CA ARG A 20 11.72 -1.16 -35.95
C ARG A 20 11.86 -2.26 -37.01
N PHE A 21 11.52 -3.51 -36.70
CA PHE A 21 11.71 -4.67 -37.56
C PHE A 21 10.43 -5.41 -37.95
N LEU A 22 9.25 -5.04 -37.43
CA LEU A 22 7.98 -5.75 -37.71
C LEU A 22 6.91 -4.91 -38.42
N ASP A 23 6.87 -3.59 -38.18
CA ASP A 23 5.78 -2.75 -38.67
C ASP A 23 6.27 -1.63 -39.60
N ASP A 24 5.94 -1.71 -40.89
CA ASP A 24 6.09 -0.61 -41.85
C ASP A 24 5.16 0.58 -41.53
N LYS A 25 4.21 0.38 -40.60
CA LYS A 25 3.25 1.36 -40.08
C LYS A 25 3.22 1.28 -38.56
N GLY A 26 4.26 1.83 -37.92
CA GLY A 26 4.45 1.77 -36.47
C GLY A 26 3.18 2.04 -35.65
N ALA A 27 2.94 1.22 -34.62
CA ALA A 27 1.80 1.39 -33.72
C ALA A 27 1.84 2.78 -33.04
N PRO A 28 0.67 3.43 -32.85
CA PRO A 28 0.63 4.75 -32.25
C PRO A 28 1.14 4.69 -30.80
N PRO A 29 1.93 5.69 -30.39
CA PRO A 29 2.51 5.72 -29.06
C PRO A 29 1.44 5.78 -27.97
N ILE A 30 1.64 5.03 -26.88
CA ILE A 30 0.68 4.88 -25.78
C ILE A 30 1.09 5.78 -24.62
N LYS A 31 0.15 6.53 -24.05
CA LYS A 31 0.44 7.32 -22.83
C LYS A 31 0.64 6.38 -21.64
N TYR A 32 1.70 6.58 -20.86
CA TYR A 32 1.97 5.77 -19.66
C TYR A 32 0.78 5.72 -18.70
N VAL A 33 0.08 6.85 -18.51
CA VAL A 33 -1.10 6.92 -17.64
C VAL A 33 -2.22 5.95 -18.05
N LYS A 34 -2.26 5.54 -19.33
CA LYS A 34 -3.25 4.60 -19.86
C LYS A 34 -2.66 3.24 -20.22
N SER A 35 -1.39 3.00 -19.92
CA SER A 35 -0.75 1.74 -20.27
C SER A 35 -1.03 0.67 -19.22
N ASP A 36 -1.05 -0.60 -19.67
CA ASP A 36 -1.12 -1.76 -18.79
C ASP A 36 0.16 -1.89 -17.95
N ILE A 37 1.30 -1.37 -18.44
CA ILE A 37 2.56 -1.33 -17.70
C ILE A 37 2.40 -0.58 -16.38
N ARG A 38 1.79 0.62 -16.40
CA ARG A 38 1.53 1.38 -15.18
C ARG A 38 0.59 0.63 -14.23
N PHE A 39 -0.42 -0.05 -14.77
CA PHE A 39 -1.35 -0.84 -13.96
C PHE A 39 -0.61 -1.93 -13.19
N ILE A 40 0.18 -2.74 -13.89
CA ILE A 40 0.99 -3.82 -13.30
C ILE A 40 1.95 -3.25 -12.25
N GLU A 41 2.69 -2.20 -12.58
CA GLU A 41 3.63 -1.56 -11.65
C GLU A 41 2.95 -1.11 -10.35
N VAL A 42 1.75 -0.53 -10.43
CA VAL A 42 1.01 -0.10 -9.24
C VAL A 42 0.51 -1.31 -8.45
N MET A 43 -0.07 -2.30 -9.12
CA MET A 43 -0.62 -3.51 -8.49
C MET A 43 0.44 -4.31 -7.74
N GLU A 44 1.63 -4.50 -8.32
CA GLU A 44 2.72 -5.25 -7.70
C GLU A 44 3.38 -4.49 -6.53
N ASN A 45 3.44 -3.16 -6.59
CA ASN A 45 4.21 -2.37 -5.62
C ASN A 45 3.36 -1.79 -4.47
N VAL A 46 2.03 -1.76 -4.58
CA VAL A 46 1.18 -1.07 -3.60
C VAL A 46 1.30 -1.69 -2.20
N CYS A 47 1.32 -3.02 -2.08
CA CYS A 47 1.39 -3.70 -0.79
C CYS A 47 2.79 -3.64 -0.16
N SER A 48 3.85 -3.56 -0.97
CA SER A 48 5.23 -3.37 -0.49
C SER A 48 5.40 -2.09 0.33
N ARG A 49 4.54 -1.07 0.11
CA ARG A 49 4.54 0.16 0.91
C ARG A 49 4.21 -0.06 2.39
N ILE A 50 3.48 -1.13 2.73
CA ILE A 50 3.10 -1.48 4.12
C ILE A 50 4.34 -1.80 4.96
N MET A 51 5.40 -2.32 4.34
CA MET A 51 6.66 -2.64 5.03
C MET A 51 7.39 -1.41 5.60
N GLN A 52 6.99 -0.20 5.20
CA GLN A 52 7.55 1.05 5.73
C GLN A 52 6.93 1.46 7.07
N TYR A 53 5.91 0.75 7.54
CA TYR A 53 5.21 1.03 8.79
C TYR A 53 5.76 0.16 9.91
N ASN A 54 5.71 0.71 11.12
CA ASN A 54 6.05 0.01 12.35
C ASN A 54 4.83 -0.07 13.27
N LEU A 55 4.86 -1.04 14.18
CA LEU A 55 3.84 -1.19 15.20
C LEU A 55 4.15 -0.32 16.42
N HIS A 56 3.22 0.58 16.72
CA HIS A 56 3.15 1.44 17.89
C HIS A 56 2.17 0.84 18.89
N LYS A 57 2.68 0.03 19.82
CA LYS A 57 1.85 -0.64 20.84
C LYS A 57 1.22 0.34 21.82
N GLU A 58 1.77 1.55 21.92
CA GLU A 58 1.29 2.65 22.74
C GLU A 58 0.06 3.38 22.16
N ARG A 59 -0.33 3.09 20.92
CA ARG A 59 -1.47 3.72 20.24
C ARG A 59 -2.64 2.74 20.15
N ASP A 60 -3.81 3.25 19.75
CA ASP A 60 -5.02 2.47 19.56
C ASP A 60 -5.53 2.47 18.11
N GLY A 61 -6.27 1.42 17.78
CA GLY A 61 -6.92 1.26 16.48
C GLY A 61 -5.94 1.33 15.31
N SER A 62 -6.33 2.02 14.23
CA SER A 62 -5.50 2.09 13.03
C SER A 62 -4.26 2.99 13.17
N ASN A 63 -4.24 3.87 14.18
CA ASN A 63 -3.08 4.74 14.44
C ASN A 63 -1.85 3.96 14.94
N ARG A 64 -2.02 2.68 15.24
CA ARG A 64 -0.98 1.75 15.69
C ARG A 64 0.04 1.42 14.63
N PHE A 65 -0.23 1.62 13.35
CA PHE A 65 0.80 1.45 12.33
C PHE A 65 1.15 2.81 11.79
N ALA A 66 2.38 3.24 12.06
CA ALA A 66 2.90 4.52 11.62
C ALA A 66 4.36 4.37 11.20
N LYS A 67 4.82 5.30 10.37
CA LYS A 67 6.21 5.34 9.92
C LYS A 67 7.10 5.81 11.06
N GLY A 68 8.32 5.28 11.12
CA GLY A 68 9.32 5.66 12.14
C GLY A 68 9.28 4.78 13.39
N MET A 69 10.18 5.06 14.33
CA MET A 69 10.38 4.25 15.53
C MET A 69 9.26 4.50 16.56
N SER A 70 8.79 3.46 17.24
CA SER A 70 7.80 3.60 18.31
C SER A 70 8.36 4.27 19.56
N GLU A 71 7.50 4.87 20.37
CA GLU A 71 7.91 5.56 21.60
C GLU A 71 8.58 4.60 22.59
N THR A 72 8.05 3.37 22.65
CA THR A 72 8.63 2.27 23.42
C THR A 72 10.05 1.98 22.96
N PHE A 73 10.25 1.80 21.65
CA PHE A 73 11.56 1.47 21.10
C PHE A 73 12.57 2.60 21.25
N SER A 74 12.14 3.85 21.04
CA SER A 74 12.94 5.04 21.29
C SER A 74 13.42 5.10 22.74
N THR A 75 12.54 4.79 23.70
CA THR A 75 12.89 4.75 25.12
C THR A 75 13.91 3.64 25.43
N LEU A 76 13.73 2.44 24.87
CA LEU A 76 14.66 1.32 25.04
C LEU A 76 16.05 1.64 24.47
N HIS A 77 16.14 2.20 23.26
CA HIS A 77 17.40 2.67 22.68
C HIS A 77 18.07 3.73 23.55
N ASN A 78 17.31 4.69 24.09
CA ASN A 78 17.85 5.73 24.97
C ASN A 78 18.42 5.16 26.27
N LEU A 79 17.81 4.11 26.83
CA LEU A 79 18.34 3.43 28.02
C LEU A 79 19.67 2.72 27.70
N VAL A 80 19.72 1.97 26.60
CA VAL A 80 20.94 1.30 26.12
C VAL A 80 22.06 2.32 25.87
N ASN A 81 21.75 3.44 25.21
CA ASN A 81 22.70 4.53 24.94
C ASN A 81 23.24 5.18 26.22
N LYS A 82 22.48 5.17 27.32
CA LYS A 82 22.91 5.63 28.64
C LYS A 82 23.70 4.58 29.43
N GLY A 83 24.00 3.43 28.83
CA GLY A 83 24.74 2.34 29.47
C GLY A 83 23.88 1.44 30.35
N VAL A 84 22.55 1.57 30.30
CA VAL A 84 21.65 0.65 31.01
C VAL A 84 21.59 -0.66 30.24
N LYS A 85 21.87 -1.77 30.94
CA LYS A 85 21.71 -3.11 30.38
C LYS A 85 20.23 -3.46 30.29
N VAL A 86 19.65 -3.24 29.12
CA VAL A 86 18.31 -3.72 28.77
C VAL A 86 18.42 -5.17 28.28
N VAL A 87 17.69 -6.09 28.91
CA VAL A 87 17.61 -7.49 28.48
C VAL A 87 16.23 -7.70 27.85
N MET A 88 16.21 -8.13 26.60
CA MET A 88 15.00 -8.53 25.88
C MET A 88 15.22 -9.90 25.25
N ASP A 89 14.12 -10.60 24.96
CA ASP A 89 14.13 -11.88 24.25
C ASP A 89 14.48 -11.74 22.75
N ILE A 90 14.64 -10.50 22.27
CA ILE A 90 14.98 -10.16 20.89
C ILE A 90 16.36 -9.47 20.85
N PRO A 91 17.31 -9.96 20.04
CA PRO A 91 18.62 -9.33 19.81
C PRO A 91 18.51 -7.87 19.37
N TYR A 92 19.44 -7.02 19.82
CA TYR A 92 19.46 -5.58 19.53
C TYR A 92 19.46 -5.25 18.03
N GLU A 93 20.03 -6.10 17.19
CA GLU A 93 20.05 -5.92 15.73
C GLU A 93 18.66 -6.02 15.11
N LEU A 94 17.77 -6.80 15.73
CA LEU A 94 16.40 -7.06 15.23
C LEU A 94 15.36 -6.08 15.80
N TRP A 95 15.80 -5.06 16.53
CA TRP A 95 14.95 -4.08 17.19
C TRP A 95 14.20 -3.17 16.22
N ASN A 96 14.73 -2.99 15.02
CA ASN A 96 14.14 -2.17 13.95
C ASN A 96 13.53 -3.01 12.81
N GLU A 97 13.47 -4.33 12.98
CA GLU A 97 12.90 -5.21 11.97
C GLU A 97 11.38 -5.09 11.93
N THR A 98 10.82 -5.36 10.76
CA THR A 98 9.38 -5.32 10.56
C THR A 98 8.69 -6.33 11.46
N SER A 99 7.70 -5.87 12.24
CA SER A 99 6.92 -6.74 13.12
C SER A 99 6.07 -7.76 12.35
N ALA A 100 5.78 -8.89 12.99
CA ALA A 100 4.90 -9.92 12.42
C ALA A 100 3.52 -9.37 12.07
N GLU A 101 3.01 -8.42 12.85
CA GLU A 101 1.73 -7.75 12.62
C GLU A 101 1.72 -6.91 11.32
N VAL A 102 2.84 -6.24 11.00
CA VAL A 102 2.99 -5.50 9.73
C VAL A 102 3.13 -6.47 8.56
N ALA A 103 3.84 -7.58 8.74
CA ALA A 103 3.96 -8.62 7.71
C ALA A 103 2.61 -9.29 7.42
N ASP A 104 1.81 -9.58 8.44
CA ASP A 104 0.45 -10.11 8.29
C ASP A 104 -0.46 -9.10 7.59
N LEU A 105 -0.36 -7.81 7.95
CA LEU A 105 -1.07 -6.75 7.25
C LEU A 105 -0.70 -6.66 5.76
N LYS A 106 0.59 -6.82 5.41
CA LYS A 106 1.02 -6.90 4.01
C LYS A 106 0.35 -8.09 3.31
N LYS A 107 0.35 -9.27 3.93
CA LYS A 107 -0.30 -10.46 3.37
C LYS A 107 -1.79 -10.23 3.13
N GLN A 108 -2.49 -9.57 4.05
CA GLN A 108 -3.90 -9.20 3.85
C GLN A 108 -4.09 -8.25 2.67
N CYS A 109 -3.15 -7.31 2.45
CA CYS A 109 -3.15 -6.47 1.25
C CYS A 109 -2.95 -7.29 -0.01
N ASP A 110 -1.96 -8.20 -0.05
CA ASP A 110 -1.68 -9.03 -1.22
C ASP A 110 -2.94 -9.83 -1.63
N VAL A 111 -3.59 -10.49 -0.68
CA VAL A 111 -4.85 -11.23 -0.91
C VAL A 111 -5.97 -10.34 -1.42
N MET A 112 -6.11 -9.13 -0.89
CA MET A 112 -7.15 -8.19 -1.33
C MET A 112 -6.89 -7.72 -2.77
N VAL A 113 -5.65 -7.37 -3.10
CA VAL A 113 -5.27 -6.92 -4.44
C VAL A 113 -5.52 -8.03 -5.46
N GLU A 114 -5.16 -9.26 -5.14
CA GLU A 114 -5.44 -10.44 -5.98
C GLU A 114 -6.95 -10.66 -6.14
N GLN A 115 -7.72 -10.65 -5.05
CA GLN A 115 -9.15 -10.91 -5.09
C GLN A 115 -9.93 -9.89 -5.92
N TYR A 116 -9.50 -8.62 -5.92
CA TYR A 116 -10.18 -7.53 -6.60
C TYR A 116 -9.48 -7.08 -7.89
N GLU A 117 -8.49 -7.82 -8.38
CA GLU A 117 -7.70 -7.45 -9.56
C GLU A 117 -8.58 -7.08 -10.76
N GLU A 118 -9.52 -7.95 -11.13
CA GLU A 118 -10.44 -7.72 -12.27
C GLU A 118 -11.26 -6.43 -12.09
N VAL A 119 -11.73 -6.17 -10.86
CA VAL A 119 -12.53 -4.97 -10.55
C VAL A 119 -11.67 -3.70 -10.64
N ILE A 120 -10.43 -3.76 -10.17
CA ILE A 120 -9.48 -2.64 -10.24
C ILE A 120 -9.07 -2.39 -11.69
N GLU A 121 -8.91 -3.46 -12.49
CA GLU A 121 -8.59 -3.38 -13.92
C GLU A 121 -9.72 -2.72 -14.72
N ASP A 122 -10.97 -3.12 -14.47
CA ASP A 122 -12.17 -2.52 -15.09
C ASP A 122 -12.26 -1.03 -14.77
N TRP A 123 -12.06 -0.66 -13.50
CA TRP A 123 -11.98 0.74 -13.09
C TRP A 123 -10.84 1.48 -13.81
N TYR A 124 -9.66 0.87 -13.87
CA TYR A 124 -8.49 1.48 -14.49
C TYR A 124 -8.67 1.69 -15.99
N LYS A 125 -9.35 0.79 -16.69
CA LYS A 125 -9.56 0.90 -18.15
C LYS A 125 -10.72 1.82 -18.50
N GLY A 126 -11.77 1.87 -17.68
CA GLY A 126 -13.05 2.46 -18.05
C GLY A 126 -13.54 3.63 -17.20
N SER A 127 -13.04 3.81 -15.97
CA SER A 127 -13.69 4.70 -14.98
C SER A 127 -12.72 5.45 -14.06
N GLN A 128 -11.51 5.81 -14.55
CA GLN A 128 -10.50 6.52 -13.75
C GLN A 128 -10.98 7.90 -13.22
N GLU A 129 -12.05 8.46 -13.76
CA GLU A 129 -12.72 9.67 -13.26
C GLU A 129 -13.52 9.46 -11.96
N GLU A 130 -13.92 8.23 -11.65
CA GLU A 130 -14.55 7.86 -10.38
C GLU A 130 -13.47 7.60 -9.31
N ASP A 131 -13.73 7.97 -8.06
CA ASP A 131 -12.82 7.64 -6.97
C ASP A 131 -12.71 6.11 -6.78
N LEU A 132 -11.48 5.59 -6.86
CA LEU A 132 -11.21 4.16 -6.74
C LEU A 132 -11.73 3.57 -5.42
N THR A 133 -11.64 4.32 -4.32
CA THR A 133 -12.10 3.84 -3.01
C THR A 133 -13.60 3.68 -3.02
N THR A 134 -14.32 4.65 -3.57
CA THR A 134 -15.78 4.58 -3.74
C THR A 134 -16.17 3.42 -4.65
N TYR A 135 -15.49 3.29 -5.80
CA TYR A 135 -15.74 2.23 -6.76
C TYR A 135 -15.57 0.83 -6.15
N LEU A 136 -14.46 0.57 -5.45
CA LEU A 136 -14.22 -0.71 -4.79
C LEU A 136 -15.16 -0.93 -3.60
N CYS A 137 -15.26 0.04 -2.70
CA CYS A 137 -15.98 -0.15 -1.43
C CYS A 137 -17.49 -0.28 -1.64
N GLU A 138 -18.12 0.67 -2.33
CA GLU A 138 -19.58 0.75 -2.40
C GLU A 138 -20.19 -0.26 -3.37
N LYS A 139 -19.50 -0.56 -4.48
CA LYS A 139 -20.06 -1.40 -5.54
C LYS A 139 -19.70 -2.88 -5.40
N HIS A 140 -18.58 -3.21 -4.76
CA HIS A 140 -18.02 -4.57 -4.79
C HIS A 140 -17.70 -5.16 -3.40
N VAL A 141 -17.21 -4.36 -2.45
CA VAL A 141 -16.86 -4.86 -1.10
C VAL A 141 -18.06 -4.88 -0.16
N LEU A 142 -18.84 -3.80 -0.08
CA LEU A 142 -19.99 -3.70 0.84
C LEU A 142 -21.20 -4.56 0.44
N LYS A 143 -21.21 -5.10 -0.79
CA LYS A 143 -22.25 -6.04 -1.24
C LYS A 143 -22.03 -7.48 -0.78
N GLY A 144 -20.83 -7.83 -0.31
CA GLY A 144 -20.52 -9.13 0.27
C GLY A 144 -20.05 -8.96 1.71
N GLN A 145 -20.88 -9.35 2.69
CA GLN A 145 -20.52 -9.34 4.10
C GLN A 145 -19.32 -10.27 4.36
N ASP A 146 -18.11 -9.73 4.38
CA ASP A 146 -16.95 -10.39 4.98
C ASP A 146 -16.27 -9.44 5.97
N THR A 147 -16.52 -9.68 7.26
CA THR A 147 -16.08 -8.84 8.37
C THR A 147 -14.56 -8.83 8.54
N GLY A 148 -13.85 -9.86 8.07
CA GLY A 148 -12.38 -9.92 8.10
C GLY A 148 -11.71 -9.00 7.07
N LEU A 149 -12.38 -8.76 5.94
CA LEU A 149 -11.91 -7.84 4.89
C LEU A 149 -12.06 -6.38 5.33
N PHE A 150 -13.01 -6.09 6.23
CA PHE A 150 -13.34 -4.75 6.70
C PHE A 150 -12.20 -4.07 7.48
N ASP A 151 -11.46 -4.84 8.29
CA ASP A 151 -10.31 -4.31 9.04
C ASP A 151 -9.09 -4.07 8.15
N GLY A 152 -8.82 -4.97 7.19
CA GLY A 152 -7.79 -4.79 6.16
C GLY A 152 -8.09 -3.61 5.23
N PHE A 153 -9.32 -3.46 4.75
CA PHE A 153 -9.75 -2.31 3.93
C PHE A 153 -9.67 -0.98 4.67
N ARG A 154 -10.11 -0.95 5.94
CA ARG A 154 -10.03 0.26 6.78
C ARG A 154 -8.59 0.68 7.02
N PHE A 155 -7.69 -0.30 7.16
CA PHE A 155 -6.26 -0.06 7.29
C PHE A 155 -5.62 0.42 5.99
N ILE A 156 -5.88 -0.24 4.86
CA ILE A 156 -5.35 0.16 3.54
C ILE A 156 -5.85 1.55 3.15
N ARG A 157 -7.12 1.89 3.46
CA ARG A 157 -7.65 3.25 3.29
C ARG A 157 -6.83 4.28 4.09
N ASN A 158 -6.57 4.02 5.36
CA ASN A 158 -5.82 4.94 6.23
C ASN A 158 -4.30 4.98 5.97
N ALA A 159 -3.70 3.86 5.55
CA ALA A 159 -2.28 3.76 5.22
C ALA A 159 -1.97 4.39 3.86
N THR A 160 -2.93 4.41 2.93
CA THR A 160 -2.69 4.95 1.58
C THR A 160 -3.01 6.44 1.45
N ASP A 161 -3.72 7.05 2.40
CA ASP A 161 -4.03 8.48 2.39
C ASP A 161 -3.01 9.38 3.13
N ASP A 162 -1.94 8.82 3.75
CA ASP A 162 -1.02 9.52 4.68
C ASP A 162 -1.75 10.33 5.80
N LYS A 163 -3.06 10.12 5.94
CA LYS A 163 -3.97 10.73 6.90
C LYS A 163 -4.70 9.60 7.58
N VAL A 164 -4.11 9.08 8.64
CA VAL A 164 -4.87 8.29 9.60
C VAL A 164 -5.83 9.25 10.29
N THR A 165 -7.04 9.35 9.76
CA THR A 165 -8.09 10.12 10.41
C THR A 165 -8.56 9.34 11.64
N PRO A 166 -8.70 10.02 12.80
CA PRO A 166 -9.08 9.36 14.04
C PRO A 166 -10.47 8.76 13.87
N VAL A 167 -10.60 7.49 14.25
CA VAL A 167 -11.90 6.88 14.51
C VAL A 167 -12.28 7.28 15.92
N THR A 168 -13.27 8.15 16.04
CA THR A 168 -14.13 8.22 17.24
C THR A 168 -15.10 7.06 17.23
#